data_AF-A0AAD1R784-F1
#
_entry.id   AF-A0AAD1R784-F1
#
_cell.length_a   1.000
_cell.length_b   1.000
_cell.length_c   1.000
_cell.angle_alpha   90.00
_cell.angle_beta   90.00
_cell.angle_gamma   90.00
#
_symmetry.space_group_name_H-M   'P 1'
#
loop_
_entity.id
_entity.type
_entity.pdbx_description
1 polymer ?
#
loop_
_entity_poly.entity_id
_entity_poly.type
_entity_poly.pdbx_seq_one_letter_code
_entity_poly.pdbx_strand_id
1 'polypeptide(L)'
;MAGASSSVIGWDHGPPKIDITNKVVAELLSKTTEYLQPNPAYRARLGMLNTMSKIRGQVKNTGYPQTEGLLGDCMLRHGRELGDDSEFGCQSVRGGGALLDVGECMKQMAEVKDSLDINVKQNFIDPLQCLQDKDLKEILYHLKKLEGRRLDYDYKKKRHGKIPDEEVRQAVEKFEESKELAERSMFNFLENDIEQVSQLAVLIEAALDYHRQCTHILEDLHSRLHNRINTASSRPRRELQSKSIMSTLECTDRLQHNGLSYNTSMTLSGKSDL
;
A
#
# COMPACT_ATOMS: atom_id res chain seq x y z
N MET A 1 -59.75 3.63 -19.04
CA MET A 1 -59.10 2.97 -17.88
C MET A 1 -57.76 2.44 -18.32
N ALA A 2 -56.68 3.02 -17.81
CA ALA A 2 -55.30 2.52 -17.87
C ALA A 2 -54.50 3.42 -16.91
N GLY A 3 -53.99 2.97 -15.76
CA GLY A 3 -53.89 1.61 -15.25
C GLY A 3 -52.52 1.49 -14.59
N ALA A 4 -52.43 1.83 -13.30
CA ALA A 4 -51.14 2.03 -12.65
C ALA A 4 -50.36 0.72 -12.49
N SER A 5 -49.22 0.61 -13.19
CA SER A 5 -48.33 -0.57 -13.12
C SER A 5 -46.83 -0.26 -13.06
N SER A 6 -46.41 1.02 -13.10
CA SER A 6 -44.98 1.39 -13.12
C SER A 6 -44.44 1.93 -11.78
N SER A 7 -45.31 2.40 -10.88
CA SER A 7 -44.88 3.09 -9.65
C SER A 7 -44.63 2.19 -8.44
N VAL A 8 -45.15 0.95 -8.41
CA VAL A 8 -45.18 0.12 -7.19
C VAL A 8 -43.86 -0.62 -6.93
N ILE A 9 -43.11 -0.97 -7.99
CA ILE A 9 -41.94 -1.88 -7.90
C ILE A 9 -40.68 -1.17 -7.38
N GLY A 10 -40.53 0.13 -7.61
CA GLY A 10 -39.31 0.86 -7.25
C GLY A 10 -39.08 1.08 -5.75
N TRP A 11 -40.13 0.94 -4.94
CA TRP A 11 -40.17 1.51 -3.58
C TRP A 11 -39.96 0.47 -2.49
N ASP A 12 -40.68 -0.65 -2.54
CA ASP A 12 -40.57 -1.74 -1.55
C ASP A 12 -39.17 -2.41 -1.56
N HIS A 13 -38.39 -2.15 -2.62
CA HIS A 13 -37.02 -2.66 -2.82
C HIS A 13 -35.96 -1.57 -2.77
N GLY A 14 -36.33 -0.28 -2.76
CA GLY A 14 -35.41 0.85 -2.76
C GLY A 14 -34.59 0.96 -1.47
N PRO A 15 -35.22 1.14 -0.29
CA PRO A 15 -34.49 1.31 0.97
C PRO A 15 -33.59 0.11 1.33
N PRO A 16 -34.03 -1.17 1.17
CA PRO A 16 -33.16 -2.32 1.38
C PRO A 16 -31.91 -2.32 0.48
N LYS A 17 -32.03 -1.89 -0.80
CA LYS A 17 -30.87 -1.76 -1.69
C LYS A 17 -29.88 -0.72 -1.17
N ILE A 18 -30.35 0.48 -0.80
CA ILE A 18 -29.48 1.54 -0.27
C ILE A 18 -28.78 1.11 1.03
N ASP A 19 -29.49 0.45 1.95
CA ASP A 19 -28.94 -0.08 3.19
C ASP A 19 -27.87 -1.16 2.95
N ILE A 20 -28.02 -1.98 1.90
CA ILE A 20 -27.03 -2.97 1.49
C ILE A 20 -25.83 -2.26 0.86
N THR A 21 -26.03 -1.34 -0.09
CA THR A 21 -24.94 -0.60 -0.74
C THR A 21 -24.10 0.16 0.26
N ASN A 22 -24.70 0.85 1.25
CA ASN A 22 -23.93 1.57 2.27
C ASN A 22 -23.06 0.63 3.14
N LYS A 23 -23.55 -0.58 3.48
CA LYS A 23 -22.75 -1.60 4.18
C LYS A 23 -21.61 -2.12 3.31
N VAL A 24 -21.90 -2.46 2.05
CA VAL A 24 -20.90 -2.91 1.08
C VAL A 24 -19.80 -1.87 0.86
N VAL A 25 -20.16 -0.59 0.69
CA VAL A 25 -19.18 0.51 0.56
C VAL A 25 -18.33 0.65 1.83
N ALA A 26 -18.93 0.62 3.03
CA ALA A 26 -18.19 0.68 4.29
C ALA A 26 -17.21 -0.49 4.46
N GLU A 27 -17.64 -1.72 4.15
CA GLU A 27 -16.81 -2.92 4.25
C GLU A 27 -15.71 -2.95 3.19
N LEU A 28 -15.99 -2.56 1.93
CA LEU A 28 -14.99 -2.44 0.87
C LEU A 28 -13.92 -1.41 1.22
N LEU A 29 -14.28 -0.26 1.79
CA LEU A 29 -13.34 0.76 2.25
C LEU A 29 -12.39 0.22 3.34
N SER A 30 -12.93 -0.49 4.35
CA SER A 30 -12.11 -1.13 5.37
C SER A 30 -11.21 -2.21 4.76
N LYS A 31 -11.78 -3.16 4.02
CA LYS A 31 -11.07 -4.33 3.49
C LYS A 31 -10.01 -3.97 2.45
N THR A 32 -10.23 -2.91 1.65
CA THR A 32 -9.22 -2.42 0.70
C THR A 32 -8.06 -1.72 1.41
N THR A 33 -8.32 -0.94 2.46
CA THR A 33 -7.21 -0.35 3.26
C THR A 33 -6.46 -1.40 4.10
N GLU A 34 -7.14 -2.44 4.55
CA GLU A 34 -6.52 -3.63 5.17
C GLU A 34 -5.66 -4.43 4.18
N TYR A 35 -6.12 -4.58 2.93
CA TYR A 35 -5.41 -5.27 1.84
C TYR A 35 -4.14 -4.52 1.42
N LEU A 36 -4.24 -3.21 1.15
CA LEU A 36 -3.09 -2.38 0.76
C LEU A 36 -2.07 -2.26 1.90
N GLN A 37 -2.55 -2.09 3.15
CA GLN A 37 -1.71 -1.95 4.34
C GLN A 37 -2.20 -2.87 5.49
N PRO A 38 -1.72 -4.13 5.51
CA PRO A 38 -1.96 -5.07 6.60
C PRO A 38 -1.41 -4.56 7.94
N ASN A 39 -0.32 -3.78 7.93
CA ASN A 39 0.23 -3.13 9.12
C ASN A 39 -0.66 -1.95 9.58
N PRO A 40 -1.27 -1.99 10.78
CA PRO A 40 -2.12 -0.90 11.27
C PRO A 40 -1.39 0.45 11.38
N ALA A 41 -0.08 0.45 11.64
CA ALA A 41 0.72 1.67 11.79
C ALA A 41 0.88 2.45 10.48
N TYR A 42 0.79 1.78 9.33
CA TYR A 42 0.90 2.41 8.00
C TYR A 42 -0.48 2.66 7.37
N ARG A 43 -1.49 1.84 7.70
CA ARG A 43 -2.90 2.07 7.29
C ARG A 43 -3.43 3.44 7.68
N ALA A 44 -3.08 3.93 8.88
CA ALA A 44 -3.44 5.29 9.32
C ALA A 44 -2.80 6.38 8.42
N ARG A 45 -1.61 6.15 7.88
CA ARG A 45 -0.92 7.09 6.98
C ARG A 45 -1.45 7.04 5.55
N LEU A 46 -1.85 5.87 5.05
CA LEU A 46 -2.54 5.70 3.76
C LEU A 46 -3.80 6.58 3.67
N GLY A 47 -4.56 6.72 4.77
CA GLY A 47 -5.70 7.64 4.83
C GLY A 47 -5.34 9.13 4.67
N MET A 48 -4.13 9.54 5.10
CA MET A 48 -3.66 10.93 5.09
C MET A 48 -2.98 11.35 3.77
N LEU A 49 -2.78 10.43 2.83
CA LEU A 49 -1.96 10.60 1.63
C LEU A 49 -2.34 11.85 0.80
N ASN A 50 -3.64 12.16 0.72
CA ASN A 50 -4.20 13.27 -0.05
C ASN A 50 -3.71 14.66 0.40
N THR A 51 -3.30 14.81 1.66
CA THR A 51 -2.79 16.07 2.19
C THR A 51 -1.40 16.40 1.62
N MET A 52 -0.61 15.39 1.23
CA MET A 52 0.74 15.58 0.69
C MET A 52 0.75 15.89 -0.82
N SER A 53 -0.12 15.25 -1.60
CA SER A 53 -0.12 15.34 -3.08
C SER A 53 -0.29 16.77 -3.62
N LYS A 54 -0.96 17.66 -2.87
CA LYS A 54 -1.18 19.07 -3.27
C LYS A 54 -0.03 20.03 -2.95
N ILE A 55 0.95 19.62 -2.13
CA ILE A 55 1.96 20.53 -1.56
C ILE A 55 3.34 20.39 -2.23
N ARG A 56 3.63 19.28 -2.93
CA ARG A 56 4.97 18.98 -3.47
C ARG A 56 5.06 18.66 -4.97
N GLY A 57 3.96 18.66 -5.72
CA GLY A 57 3.92 18.00 -7.04
C GLY A 57 3.89 16.46 -6.89
N GLN A 58 3.90 15.71 -8.00
CA GLN A 58 3.66 14.25 -8.02
C GLN A 58 4.57 13.44 -7.07
N VAL A 59 4.12 13.23 -5.83
CA VAL A 59 4.86 12.45 -4.83
C VAL A 59 4.60 10.96 -5.05
N LYS A 60 5.51 10.27 -5.74
CA LYS A 60 5.52 8.80 -5.91
C LYS A 60 5.84 8.00 -4.62
N ASN A 61 5.74 8.62 -3.44
CA ASN A 61 6.18 8.05 -2.18
C ASN A 61 5.07 8.17 -1.12
N THR A 62 4.75 7.07 -0.45
CA THR A 62 3.61 7.01 0.48
C THR A 62 3.85 7.63 1.86
N GLY A 63 5.10 7.99 2.20
CA GLY A 63 5.45 8.55 3.51
C GLY A 63 5.56 7.50 4.64
N TYR A 64 5.68 6.23 4.27
CA TYR A 64 6.02 5.11 5.14
C TYR A 64 6.79 4.05 4.33
N PRO A 65 7.60 3.17 4.95
CA PRO A 65 8.37 2.18 4.22
C PRO A 65 7.51 0.95 3.87
N GLN A 66 7.53 0.53 2.60
CA GLN A 66 6.99 -0.76 2.19
C GLN A 66 7.94 -1.90 2.62
N THR A 67 7.38 -3.09 2.83
CA THR A 67 8.09 -4.30 3.29
C THR A 67 9.23 -4.73 2.38
N GLU A 68 8.99 -4.65 1.07
CA GLU A 68 9.92 -4.92 -0.02
C GLU A 68 11.13 -3.97 0.05
N GLY A 69 10.87 -2.70 0.35
CA GLY A 69 11.91 -1.67 0.50
C GLY A 69 12.83 -1.94 1.68
N LEU A 70 12.27 -2.38 2.82
CA LEU A 70 13.03 -2.76 4.02
C LEU A 70 13.89 -4.02 3.80
N LEU A 71 13.36 -4.99 3.05
CA LEU A 71 14.13 -6.18 2.64
C LEU A 71 15.28 -5.79 1.71
N GLY A 72 15.02 -4.92 0.73
CA GLY A 72 16.03 -4.36 -0.17
C GLY A 72 17.14 -3.61 0.58
N ASP A 73 16.79 -2.74 1.54
CA ASP A 73 17.76 -2.02 2.38
C ASP A 73 18.61 -2.95 3.25
N CYS A 74 18.07 -4.11 3.64
CA CYS A 74 18.82 -5.14 4.36
C CYS A 74 19.85 -5.83 3.45
N MET A 75 19.41 -6.27 2.27
CA MET A 75 20.24 -6.93 1.27
C MET A 75 21.34 -6.00 0.73
N LEU A 76 21.01 -4.75 0.40
CA LEU A 76 21.93 -3.72 -0.07
C LEU A 76 22.97 -3.28 0.98
N ARG A 77 22.71 -3.50 2.27
CA ARG A 77 23.66 -3.24 3.36
C ARG A 77 24.65 -4.39 3.47
N HIS A 78 24.16 -5.58 3.81
CA HIS A 78 25.01 -6.74 4.07
C HIS A 78 25.72 -7.25 2.81
N GLY A 79 25.17 -7.01 1.62
CA GLY A 79 25.84 -7.27 0.34
C GLY A 79 27.12 -6.45 0.13
N ARG A 80 27.22 -5.25 0.72
CA ARG A 80 28.45 -4.42 0.69
C ARG A 80 29.43 -4.86 1.79
N GLU A 81 28.91 -5.23 2.96
CA GLU A 81 29.72 -5.74 4.08
C GLU A 81 30.41 -7.08 3.78
N LEU A 82 29.81 -7.91 2.92
CA LEU A 82 30.36 -9.21 2.48
C LEU A 82 31.60 -9.09 1.57
N GLY A 83 31.81 -7.94 0.93
CA GLY A 83 32.96 -7.66 0.07
C GLY A 83 33.05 -8.50 -1.21
N ASP A 84 34.09 -8.23 -2.00
CA ASP A 84 34.25 -8.77 -3.36
C ASP A 84 34.72 -10.23 -3.42
N ASP A 85 35.13 -10.83 -2.30
CA ASP A 85 35.68 -12.18 -2.26
C ASP A 85 34.63 -13.29 -2.24
N SER A 86 33.39 -12.97 -1.84
CA SER A 86 32.28 -13.91 -1.62
C SER A 86 31.23 -13.78 -2.72
N GLU A 87 30.99 -14.84 -3.52
CA GLU A 87 30.05 -14.83 -4.67
C GLU A 87 28.62 -14.33 -4.33
N PHE A 88 28.23 -14.37 -3.06
CA PHE A 88 26.97 -13.81 -2.54
C PHE A 88 26.93 -12.26 -2.60
N GLY A 89 28.05 -11.57 -2.35
CA GLY A 89 28.22 -10.11 -2.46
C GLY A 89 29.11 -9.63 -3.63
N CYS A 90 29.79 -10.54 -4.32
CA CYS A 90 30.90 -10.29 -5.24
C CYS A 90 30.58 -9.38 -6.44
N GLN A 91 31.31 -8.26 -6.58
CA GLN A 91 31.26 -7.40 -7.76
C GLN A 91 32.16 -7.90 -8.92
N SER A 92 33.00 -8.92 -8.69
CA SER A 92 33.91 -9.52 -9.69
C SER A 92 33.20 -10.46 -10.68
N VAL A 93 32.33 -9.90 -11.52
CA VAL A 93 32.48 -9.87 -13.00
C VAL A 93 31.41 -8.94 -13.59
N ARG A 94 31.73 -7.63 -13.63
CA ARG A 94 30.99 -6.58 -14.37
C ARG A 94 29.47 -6.50 -14.15
N GLY A 95 28.99 -6.99 -13.01
CA GLY A 95 27.63 -6.86 -12.50
C GLY A 95 27.67 -6.79 -10.96
N GLY A 96 26.55 -6.48 -10.32
CA GLY A 96 26.49 -6.40 -8.86
C GLY A 96 26.69 -7.76 -8.19
N GLY A 97 26.96 -7.75 -6.89
CA GLY A 97 26.81 -8.94 -6.05
C GLY A 97 25.40 -9.49 -6.14
N ALA A 98 25.21 -10.81 -6.07
CA ALA A 98 23.87 -11.40 -6.18
C ALA A 98 22.89 -10.82 -5.15
N LEU A 99 23.35 -10.55 -3.92
CA LEU A 99 22.55 -9.90 -2.88
C LEU A 99 22.27 -8.41 -3.16
N LEU A 100 23.16 -7.72 -3.90
CA LEU A 100 22.94 -6.34 -4.34
C LEU A 100 21.92 -6.27 -5.50
N ASP A 101 22.03 -7.16 -6.48
CA ASP A 101 21.11 -7.26 -7.62
C ASP A 101 19.67 -7.55 -7.13
N VAL A 102 19.50 -8.50 -6.19
CA VAL A 102 18.20 -8.75 -5.55
C VAL A 102 17.74 -7.53 -4.76
N GLY A 103 18.63 -6.95 -3.93
CA GLY A 103 18.30 -5.82 -3.08
C GLY A 103 17.76 -4.61 -3.85
N GLU A 104 18.39 -4.27 -4.97
CA GLU A 104 17.94 -3.21 -5.89
C GLU A 104 16.56 -3.53 -6.50
N CYS A 105 16.34 -4.77 -6.94
CA CYS A 105 15.03 -5.19 -7.46
C CYS A 105 13.93 -5.12 -6.37
N MET A 106 14.26 -5.42 -5.10
CA MET A 106 13.32 -5.25 -3.99
C MET A 106 12.99 -3.76 -3.72
N LYS A 107 13.93 -2.83 -3.94
CA LYS A 107 13.64 -1.39 -3.92
C LYS A 107 12.69 -0.99 -5.05
N GLN A 108 12.90 -1.51 -6.26
CA GLN A 108 12.02 -1.23 -7.41
C GLN A 108 10.59 -1.77 -7.19
N MET A 109 10.44 -2.97 -6.62
CA MET A 109 9.11 -3.47 -6.23
C MET A 109 8.44 -2.61 -5.16
N ALA A 110 9.21 -1.97 -4.26
CA ALA A 110 8.67 -1.03 -3.28
C ALA A 110 8.10 0.24 -3.93
N GLU A 111 8.72 0.76 -4.99
CA GLU A 111 8.18 1.89 -5.77
C GLU A 111 6.92 1.52 -6.54
N VAL A 112 6.86 0.30 -7.07
CA VAL A 112 5.65 -0.27 -7.71
C VAL A 112 4.53 -0.47 -6.69
N LYS A 113 4.85 -0.89 -5.45
CA LYS A 113 3.89 -1.00 -4.33
C LYS A 113 3.41 0.37 -3.82
N ASP A 114 4.29 1.37 -3.71
CA ASP A 114 3.90 2.77 -3.43
C ASP A 114 2.95 3.30 -4.51
N SER A 115 3.22 2.96 -5.78
CA SER A 115 2.37 3.36 -6.91
C SER A 115 0.98 2.71 -6.87
N LEU A 116 0.87 1.43 -6.47
CA LEU A 116 -0.42 0.77 -6.21
C LEU A 116 -1.20 1.49 -5.09
N ASP A 117 -0.54 1.73 -3.95
CA ASP A 117 -1.16 2.35 -2.79
C ASP A 117 -1.68 3.76 -3.11
N ILE A 118 -0.93 4.55 -3.89
CA ILE A 118 -1.36 5.88 -4.39
C ILE A 118 -2.56 5.75 -5.34
N ASN A 119 -2.48 4.86 -6.34
CA ASN A 119 -3.49 4.70 -7.38
C ASN A 119 -4.84 4.26 -6.79
N VAL A 120 -4.85 3.18 -6.00
CA VAL A 120 -6.08 2.66 -5.38
C VAL A 120 -6.63 3.65 -4.33
N LYS A 121 -5.77 4.41 -3.64
CA LYS A 121 -6.22 5.48 -2.74
C LYS A 121 -6.99 6.57 -3.49
N GLN A 122 -6.41 7.11 -4.55
CA GLN A 122 -6.95 8.26 -5.29
C GLN A 122 -8.15 7.90 -6.18
N ASN A 123 -8.13 6.72 -6.82
CA ASN A 123 -9.06 6.38 -7.90
C ASN A 123 -10.13 5.36 -7.50
N PHE A 124 -10.06 4.77 -6.30
CA PHE A 124 -11.07 3.85 -5.78
C PHE A 124 -11.56 4.21 -4.37
N ILE A 125 -10.64 4.36 -3.40
CA ILE A 125 -11.00 4.67 -2.00
C ILE A 125 -11.61 6.07 -1.89
N ASP A 126 -11.03 7.09 -2.51
CA ASP A 126 -11.56 8.46 -2.45
C ASP A 126 -12.95 8.63 -3.11
N PRO A 127 -13.22 8.08 -4.32
CA PRO A 127 -14.57 8.03 -4.88
C PRO A 127 -15.60 7.33 -3.97
N LEU A 128 -15.25 6.17 -3.39
CA LEU A 128 -16.15 5.45 -2.49
C LEU A 128 -16.38 6.19 -1.16
N GLN A 129 -15.38 6.89 -0.63
CA GLN A 129 -15.55 7.78 0.51
C GLN A 129 -16.48 8.95 0.16
N CYS A 130 -16.34 9.55 -1.02
CA CYS A 130 -17.23 10.61 -1.49
C CYS A 130 -18.69 10.11 -1.60
N LEU A 131 -18.89 8.93 -2.19
CA LEU A 131 -20.20 8.28 -2.35
C LEU A 131 -20.89 8.01 -0.99
N GLN A 132 -20.10 7.62 0.01
CA GLN A 132 -20.57 7.39 1.38
C GLN A 132 -20.89 8.70 2.11
N ASP A 133 -20.00 9.70 2.07
CA ASP A 133 -20.12 10.92 2.86
C ASP A 133 -21.05 11.99 2.24
N LYS A 134 -21.48 11.82 0.99
CA LYS A 134 -22.46 12.67 0.31
C LYS A 134 -23.72 11.89 -0.05
N ASP A 135 -23.68 11.10 -1.12
CA ASP A 135 -24.87 10.65 -1.83
C ASP A 135 -25.70 9.67 -0.98
N LEU A 136 -25.06 8.65 -0.41
CA LEU A 136 -25.69 7.72 0.53
C LEU A 136 -26.17 8.44 1.81
N LYS A 137 -25.42 9.43 2.29
CA LYS A 137 -25.73 10.20 3.51
C LYS A 137 -26.94 11.12 3.33
N GLU A 138 -27.08 11.72 2.16
CA GLU A 138 -28.24 12.55 1.76
C GLU A 138 -29.49 11.68 1.59
N ILE A 139 -29.38 10.53 0.92
CA ILE A 139 -30.48 9.57 0.79
C ILE A 139 -30.94 9.06 2.16
N LEU A 140 -30.02 8.69 3.05
CA LEU A 140 -30.34 8.26 4.42
C LEU A 140 -30.98 9.39 5.25
N TYR A 141 -30.59 10.65 5.01
CA TYR A 141 -31.25 11.82 5.61
C TYR A 141 -32.68 12.00 5.09
N HIS A 142 -32.93 11.85 3.78
CA HIS A 142 -34.28 11.89 3.22
C HIS A 142 -35.17 10.77 3.78
N LEU A 143 -34.67 9.53 3.82
CA LEU A 143 -35.39 8.39 4.42
C LEU A 143 -35.74 8.63 5.90
N LYS A 144 -34.78 9.14 6.70
CA LYS A 144 -35.02 9.47 8.11
C LYS A 144 -36.03 10.61 8.28
N LYS A 145 -36.01 11.62 7.40
CA LYS A 145 -36.99 12.71 7.37
C LYS A 145 -38.38 12.20 6.99
N LEU A 146 -38.47 11.31 5.98
CA LEU A 146 -39.70 10.68 5.53
C LEU A 146 -40.37 9.86 6.65
N GLU A 147 -39.62 9.02 7.35
CA GLU A 147 -40.18 8.23 8.47
C GLU A 147 -40.70 9.15 9.60
N GLY A 148 -39.99 10.25 9.91
CA GLY A 148 -40.47 11.27 10.83
C GLY A 148 -41.80 11.92 10.40
N ARG A 149 -42.00 12.17 9.10
CA ARG A 149 -43.28 12.67 8.56
C ARG A 149 -44.37 11.60 8.58
N ARG A 150 -44.03 10.35 8.28
CA ARG A 150 -44.95 9.20 8.30
C ARG A 150 -45.56 9.03 9.70
N LEU A 151 -44.75 9.19 10.75
CA LEU A 151 -45.17 9.11 12.15
C LEU A 151 -46.05 10.30 12.58
N ASP A 152 -45.75 11.54 12.16
CA ASP A 152 -46.59 12.72 12.41
C ASP A 152 -47.97 12.59 11.73
N TYR A 153 -47.98 12.14 10.47
CA TYR A 153 -49.21 11.84 9.73
C TYR A 153 -50.03 10.73 10.40
N ASP A 154 -49.41 9.59 10.75
CA ASP A 154 -50.07 8.49 11.45
C ASP A 154 -50.71 8.94 12.77
N TYR A 155 -50.00 9.77 13.55
CA TYR A 155 -50.49 10.30 14.82
C TYR A 155 -51.70 11.22 14.63
N LYS A 156 -51.63 12.16 13.67
CA LYS A 156 -52.72 13.09 13.36
C LYS A 156 -53.94 12.38 12.79
N LYS A 157 -53.74 11.45 11.85
CA LYS A 157 -54.78 10.60 11.26
C LYS A 157 -55.54 9.79 12.32
N LYS A 158 -54.84 9.23 13.32
CA LYS A 158 -55.44 8.51 14.46
C LYS A 158 -56.20 9.43 15.44
N ARG A 159 -56.15 10.75 15.27
CA ARG A 159 -56.83 11.77 16.09
C ARG A 159 -57.71 12.72 15.26
N HIS A 160 -58.14 12.30 14.07
CA HIS A 160 -59.07 13.03 13.22
C HIS A 160 -60.34 13.42 14.00
N GLY A 161 -60.87 14.63 13.78
CA GLY A 161 -61.95 15.21 14.58
C GLY A 161 -61.55 15.75 15.97
N LYS A 162 -60.30 15.56 16.43
CA LYS A 162 -59.72 16.21 17.62
C LYS A 162 -58.55 17.15 17.30
N ILE A 163 -58.20 17.25 16.02
CA ILE A 163 -57.12 18.07 15.45
C ILE A 163 -57.74 18.78 14.24
N PRO A 164 -57.44 20.08 13.99
CA PRO A 164 -57.96 20.79 12.82
C PRO A 164 -57.61 20.09 11.51
N ASP A 165 -58.56 19.98 10.57
CA ASP A 165 -58.34 19.26 9.32
C ASP A 165 -57.22 19.86 8.46
N GLU A 166 -56.94 21.15 8.58
CA GLU A 166 -55.80 21.81 7.92
C GLU A 166 -54.44 21.33 8.48
N GLU A 167 -54.34 21.00 9.78
CA GLU A 167 -53.12 20.38 10.32
C GLU A 167 -52.93 18.94 9.81
N VAL A 168 -54.03 18.22 9.56
CA VAL A 168 -54.01 16.89 8.95
C VAL A 168 -53.63 16.99 7.47
N ARG A 169 -54.22 17.94 6.73
CA ARG A 169 -53.91 18.23 5.32
C ARG A 169 -52.43 18.58 5.12
N GLN A 170 -51.90 19.48 5.95
CA GLN A 170 -50.46 19.81 5.93
C GLN A 170 -49.56 18.63 6.31
N ALA A 171 -50.02 17.69 7.15
CA ALA A 171 -49.24 16.49 7.47
C ALA A 171 -49.18 15.50 6.31
N VAL A 172 -50.26 15.40 5.51
CA VAL A 172 -50.26 14.67 4.22
C VAL A 172 -49.28 15.34 3.25
N GLU A 173 -49.46 16.63 2.98
CA GLU A 173 -48.65 17.44 2.06
C GLU A 173 -47.15 17.31 2.37
N LYS A 174 -46.75 17.52 3.64
CA LYS A 174 -45.36 17.41 4.10
C LYS A 174 -44.81 15.99 4.12
N PHE A 175 -45.67 14.97 4.16
CA PHE A 175 -45.30 13.56 3.98
C PHE A 175 -45.08 13.25 2.50
N GLU A 176 -45.99 13.64 1.61
CA GLU A 176 -45.91 13.43 0.16
C GLU A 176 -44.71 14.15 -0.48
N GLU A 177 -44.43 15.41 -0.09
CA GLU A 177 -43.18 16.12 -0.44
C GLU A 177 -41.92 15.33 -0.04
N SER A 178 -41.88 14.84 1.20
CA SER A 178 -40.72 14.12 1.73
C SER A 178 -40.62 12.70 1.16
N LYS A 179 -41.73 12.17 0.64
CA LYS A 179 -41.86 10.88 -0.04
C LYS A 179 -41.27 11.00 -1.44
N GLU A 180 -41.76 11.92 -2.28
CA GLU A 180 -41.22 12.13 -3.65
C GLU A 180 -39.71 12.41 -3.62
N LEU A 181 -39.26 13.28 -2.71
CA LEU A 181 -37.84 13.60 -2.59
C LEU A 181 -36.96 12.37 -2.28
N ALA A 182 -37.43 11.46 -1.42
CA ALA A 182 -36.70 10.24 -1.09
C ALA A 182 -36.64 9.28 -2.29
N GLU A 183 -37.78 8.94 -2.91
CA GLU A 183 -37.81 8.08 -4.12
C GLU A 183 -36.97 8.69 -5.26
N ARG A 184 -36.99 10.01 -5.45
CA ARG A 184 -36.22 10.67 -6.51
C ARG A 184 -34.70 10.51 -6.30
N SER A 185 -34.20 10.81 -5.10
CA SER A 185 -32.77 10.66 -4.81
C SER A 185 -32.32 9.19 -4.87
N MET A 186 -33.17 8.26 -4.39
CA MET A 186 -32.90 6.82 -4.44
C MET A 186 -32.93 6.25 -5.87
N PHE A 187 -33.89 6.66 -6.69
CA PHE A 187 -33.99 6.25 -8.09
C PHE A 187 -32.80 6.76 -8.89
N ASN A 188 -32.47 8.06 -8.76
CA ASN A 188 -31.30 8.64 -9.41
C ASN A 188 -29.99 7.94 -9.02
N PHE A 189 -29.86 7.49 -7.77
CA PHE A 189 -28.69 6.72 -7.32
C PHE A 189 -28.66 5.31 -7.91
N LEU A 190 -29.79 4.59 -7.92
CA LEU A 190 -29.87 3.20 -8.36
C LEU A 190 -29.84 3.03 -9.89
N GLU A 191 -30.24 4.03 -10.67
CA GLU A 191 -30.09 4.03 -12.14
C GLU A 191 -28.65 4.28 -12.61
N ASN A 192 -27.78 4.82 -11.74
CA ASN A 192 -26.36 5.07 -12.03
C ASN A 192 -25.43 4.03 -11.38
N ASP A 193 -25.93 2.82 -11.09
CA ASP A 193 -25.15 1.76 -10.43
C ASP A 193 -23.92 1.27 -11.22
N ILE A 194 -23.90 1.55 -12.54
CA ILE A 194 -22.78 1.40 -13.45
C ILE A 194 -21.53 2.19 -13.01
N GLU A 195 -21.67 3.30 -12.26
CA GLU A 195 -20.52 4.06 -11.75
C GLU A 195 -19.72 3.25 -10.72
N GLN A 196 -20.39 2.48 -9.86
CA GLN A 196 -19.70 1.63 -8.88
C GLN A 196 -19.08 0.40 -9.54
N VAL A 197 -19.66 -0.10 -10.65
CA VAL A 197 -19.01 -1.13 -11.50
C VAL A 197 -17.74 -0.58 -12.14
N SER A 198 -17.76 0.67 -12.62
CA SER A 198 -16.58 1.37 -13.14
C SER A 198 -15.49 1.54 -12.08
N GLN A 199 -15.86 1.94 -10.85
CA GLN A 199 -14.93 2.02 -9.71
C GLN A 199 -14.28 0.66 -9.41
N LEU A 200 -15.04 -0.44 -9.43
CA LEU A 200 -14.49 -1.79 -9.25
C LEU A 200 -13.53 -2.19 -10.38
N ALA A 201 -13.78 -1.78 -11.62
CA ALA A 201 -12.84 -2.01 -12.72
C ALA A 201 -11.49 -1.31 -12.47
N VAL A 202 -11.51 -0.05 -12.02
CA VAL A 202 -10.30 0.72 -11.68
C VAL A 202 -9.44 0.05 -10.59
N LEU A 203 -10.07 -0.54 -9.55
CA LEU A 203 -9.36 -1.32 -8.54
C LEU A 203 -8.61 -2.51 -9.16
N ILE A 204 -9.26 -3.25 -10.06
CA ILE A 204 -8.69 -4.43 -10.71
C ILE A 204 -7.61 -4.03 -11.73
N GLU A 205 -7.78 -2.94 -12.47
CA GLU A 205 -6.75 -2.40 -13.37
C GLU A 205 -5.48 -1.99 -12.62
N ALA A 206 -5.60 -1.30 -11.49
CA ALA A 206 -4.46 -0.94 -10.64
C ALA A 206 -3.73 -2.18 -10.08
N ALA A 207 -4.47 -3.20 -9.65
CA ALA A 207 -3.89 -4.47 -9.18
C ALA A 207 -3.21 -5.27 -10.31
N LEU A 208 -3.79 -5.29 -11.52
CA LEU A 208 -3.21 -5.94 -12.69
C LEU A 208 -1.93 -5.24 -13.15
N ASP A 209 -1.88 -3.90 -13.13
CA ASP A 209 -0.68 -3.13 -13.46
C ASP A 209 0.46 -3.40 -12.47
N TYR A 210 0.17 -3.32 -11.16
CA TYR A 210 1.09 -3.68 -10.08
C TYR A 210 1.70 -5.08 -10.29
N HIS A 211 0.86 -6.11 -10.47
CA HIS A 211 1.34 -7.48 -10.63
C HIS A 211 2.13 -7.70 -11.93
N ARG A 212 1.78 -7.01 -13.03
CA ARG A 212 2.56 -7.05 -14.28
C ARG A 212 3.95 -6.42 -14.10
N GLN A 213 4.05 -5.26 -13.46
CA GLN A 213 5.32 -4.60 -13.20
C GLN A 213 6.21 -5.42 -12.23
N CYS A 214 5.64 -5.98 -11.15
CA CYS A 214 6.34 -6.91 -10.28
C CYS A 214 6.83 -8.17 -11.02
N THR A 215 6.01 -8.75 -11.91
CA THR A 215 6.41 -9.91 -12.72
C THR A 215 7.62 -9.58 -13.60
N HIS A 216 7.59 -8.45 -14.30
CA HIS A 216 8.69 -8.02 -15.16
C HIS A 216 10.02 -7.84 -14.40
N ILE A 217 9.99 -7.20 -13.22
CA ILE A 217 11.16 -7.04 -12.34
C ILE A 217 11.70 -8.41 -11.88
N LEU A 218 10.81 -9.35 -11.54
CA LEU A 218 11.19 -10.68 -11.05
C LEU A 218 11.72 -11.62 -12.16
N GLU A 219 11.19 -11.54 -13.38
CA GLU A 219 11.69 -12.30 -14.54
C GLU A 219 13.11 -11.86 -14.95
N ASP A 220 13.36 -10.55 -14.95
CA ASP A 220 14.67 -9.94 -15.21
C ASP A 220 15.68 -10.29 -14.10
N LEU A 221 15.28 -10.19 -12.83
CA LEU A 221 16.09 -10.64 -11.69
C LEU A 221 16.40 -12.14 -11.76
N HIS A 222 15.40 -12.99 -12.03
CA HIS A 222 15.59 -14.44 -12.17
C HIS A 222 16.60 -14.75 -13.27
N SER A 223 16.50 -14.06 -14.40
CA SER A 223 17.43 -14.18 -15.54
C SER A 223 18.86 -13.77 -15.17
N ARG A 224 19.04 -12.64 -14.44
CA ARG A 224 20.34 -12.25 -13.86
C ARG A 224 20.92 -13.34 -12.96
N LEU A 225 20.14 -13.82 -11.99
CA LEU A 225 20.59 -14.81 -11.01
C LEU A 225 20.96 -16.15 -11.65
N HIS A 226 20.17 -16.63 -12.63
CA HIS A 226 20.48 -17.86 -13.33
C HIS A 226 21.78 -17.74 -14.15
N ASN A 227 22.00 -16.62 -14.83
CA ASN A 227 23.25 -16.34 -15.53
C ASN A 227 24.45 -16.23 -14.57
N ARG A 228 24.28 -15.64 -13.37
CA ARG A 228 25.29 -15.64 -12.30
C ARG A 228 25.62 -17.05 -11.83
N ILE A 229 24.62 -17.91 -11.59
CA ILE A 229 24.81 -19.32 -11.16
C ILE A 229 25.62 -20.10 -12.21
N ASN A 230 25.29 -19.97 -13.49
CA ASN A 230 26.00 -20.65 -14.58
C ASN A 230 27.45 -20.12 -14.73
N THR A 231 27.67 -18.82 -14.54
CA THR A 231 28.99 -18.18 -14.56
C THR A 231 29.84 -18.58 -13.35
N ALA A 232 29.24 -18.74 -12.17
CA ALA A 232 29.95 -19.18 -10.97
C ALA A 232 30.30 -20.68 -11.03
N SER A 233 29.38 -21.52 -11.52
CA SER A 233 29.54 -22.98 -11.60
C SER A 233 30.58 -23.43 -12.64
N SER A 234 30.93 -22.56 -13.60
CA SER A 234 31.96 -22.80 -14.61
C SER A 234 33.36 -22.28 -14.22
N ARG A 235 33.51 -21.63 -13.05
CA ARG A 235 34.82 -21.23 -12.52
C ARG A 235 35.56 -22.45 -11.93
N PRO A 236 36.88 -22.60 -12.15
CA PRO A 236 37.68 -23.57 -11.42
C PRO A 236 37.54 -23.37 -9.91
N ARG A 237 37.36 -24.47 -9.16
CA ARG A 237 37.19 -24.42 -7.71
C ARG A 237 38.46 -23.84 -7.08
N ARG A 238 38.36 -22.75 -6.30
CA ARG A 238 39.48 -22.24 -5.50
C ARG A 238 39.94 -23.36 -4.56
N GLU A 239 41.16 -23.87 -4.75
CA GLU A 239 41.75 -24.81 -3.80
C GLU A 239 41.96 -24.12 -2.45
N LEU A 240 41.60 -24.80 -1.36
CA LEU A 240 41.83 -24.30 -0.02
C LEU A 240 43.33 -24.46 0.31
N GLN A 241 44.14 -23.49 -0.08
CA GLN A 241 45.52 -23.36 0.41
C GLN A 241 45.52 -23.03 1.90
N SER A 242 45.33 -24.07 2.72
CA SER A 242 45.55 -24.02 4.15
C SER A 242 47.02 -23.67 4.38
N LYS A 243 47.28 -22.43 4.81
CA LYS A 243 48.62 -22.00 5.24
C LYS A 243 48.97 -22.79 6.50
N SER A 244 49.67 -23.91 6.30
CA SER A 244 50.17 -24.75 7.40
C SER A 244 50.96 -23.88 8.37
N ILE A 245 50.72 -24.05 9.66
CA ILE A 245 51.35 -23.27 10.74
C ILE A 245 52.89 -23.39 10.67
N MET A 246 53.40 -24.50 10.12
CA MET A 246 54.83 -24.68 9.81
C MET A 246 55.39 -23.58 8.88
N SER A 247 54.66 -23.16 7.84
CA SER A 247 55.14 -22.11 6.91
C SER A 247 55.27 -20.73 7.57
N THR A 248 54.53 -20.49 8.66
CA THR A 248 54.69 -19.29 9.49
C THR A 248 55.89 -19.42 10.43
N LEU A 249 56.11 -20.61 10.99
CA LEU A 249 57.27 -20.91 11.85
C LEU A 249 58.60 -20.87 11.08
N GLU A 250 58.68 -21.49 9.89
CA GLU A 250 59.87 -21.46 9.02
C GLU A 250 60.25 -20.04 8.58
N CYS A 251 59.25 -19.15 8.41
CA CYS A 251 59.49 -17.73 8.16
C CYS A 251 60.08 -17.01 9.39
N THR A 252 59.69 -17.44 10.60
CA THR A 252 60.20 -16.88 11.86
C THR A 252 61.64 -17.32 12.13
N ASP A 253 61.96 -18.59 11.85
CA ASP A 253 63.30 -19.17 12.06
C ASP A 253 64.34 -18.58 11.09
N ARG A 254 63.94 -18.36 9.83
CA ARG A 254 64.77 -17.65 8.83
C ARG A 254 65.08 -16.19 9.17
N LEU A 255 64.32 -15.55 10.06
CA LEU A 255 64.63 -14.21 10.57
C LEU A 255 65.60 -14.22 11.76
N GLN A 256 65.73 -15.34 12.48
CA GLN A 256 66.67 -15.46 13.61
C GLN A 256 68.09 -15.80 13.17
N HIS A 257 68.26 -16.55 12.07
CA HIS A 257 69.57 -17.06 11.65
C HIS A 257 70.50 -16.02 10.99
N ASN A 258 70.16 -14.72 10.98
CA ASN A 258 70.87 -13.71 10.18
C ASN A 258 71.20 -12.39 10.91
N GLY A 259 71.59 -12.44 12.19
CA GLY A 259 72.04 -11.22 12.89
C GLY A 259 72.61 -11.36 14.31
N LEU A 260 73.89 -11.75 14.43
CA LEU A 260 74.82 -11.50 15.55
C LEU A 260 76.26 -11.63 14.97
N SER A 261 77.29 -10.85 15.33
CA SER A 261 77.39 -9.79 16.35
C SER A 261 78.65 -8.91 16.25
N TYR A 262 78.61 -7.70 16.85
CA TYR A 262 79.73 -6.90 17.43
C TYR A 262 80.87 -6.40 16.48
N ASN A 263 81.66 -5.33 16.72
CA ASN A 263 81.85 -4.33 17.81
C ASN A 263 82.60 -3.09 17.21
N THR A 264 82.89 -1.93 17.85
CA THR A 264 82.22 -1.03 18.83
C THR A 264 83.14 0.17 19.16
N SER A 265 82.65 1.41 19.15
CA SER A 265 83.24 2.63 19.81
C SER A 265 82.17 3.76 19.83
N MET A 266 81.80 4.40 20.95
CA MET A 266 82.56 5.36 21.80
C MET A 266 82.89 6.65 21.03
N THR A 267 82.55 7.90 21.43
CA THR A 267 82.12 8.55 22.70
C THR A 267 81.29 9.84 22.39
N LEU A 268 80.62 10.62 23.29
CA LEU A 268 79.98 10.52 24.62
C LEU A 268 79.46 11.95 25.00
N SER A 269 78.65 12.14 26.07
CA SER A 269 78.04 13.42 26.55
C SER A 269 76.80 13.88 25.75
N GLY A 270 75.72 14.44 26.31
CA GLY A 270 75.37 14.89 27.68
C GLY A 270 74.59 16.23 27.58
N LYS A 271 73.57 16.57 28.38
CA LYS A 271 73.00 16.02 29.63
C LYS A 271 71.45 16.09 29.61
N SER A 272 70.83 15.56 30.67
CA SER A 272 69.48 15.90 31.15
C SER A 272 69.38 17.35 31.69
N ASP A 273 68.17 17.82 32.01
CA ASP A 273 67.72 17.95 33.42
C ASP A 273 66.23 18.33 33.53
N LEU A 274 65.58 17.74 34.56
CA LEU A 274 64.32 18.09 35.25
C LEU A 274 63.10 18.57 34.41
#